data_AF-A0A3C0GQN0-F1
#
_entry.id   AF-A0A3C0GQN0-F1
#
_cell.length_a   1.000
_cell.length_b   1.000
_cell.length_c   1.000
_cell.angle_alpha   90.00
_cell.angle_beta   90.00
_cell.angle_gamma   90.00
#
_symmetry.space_group_name_H-M   'P 1'
#
loop_
_entity.id
_entity.type
_entity.pdbx_description
1 polymer ?
#
loop_
_entity_poly.entity_id
_entity_poly.type
_entity_poly.pdbx_seq_one_letter_code
_entity_poly.pdbx_strand_id
1 'polypeptide(L)' 'RGDATLTWNRNGHEVSLMARHSLRGGDRSHGALQLDYGFPISNLLRGHVQVFDGYGESMIDYNHKATYIGLGVSLLEWY' A
#
# COMPACT_ATOMS: atom_id res chain seq x y z
N ARG A 1 -14.06 10.96 7.02
CA ARG A 1 -13.06 9.90 6.73
C ARG A 1 -13.46 9.32 5.38
N GLY A 2 -12.54 9.32 4.42
CA GLY A 2 -12.78 8.73 3.11
C GLY A 2 -11.56 7.90 2.75
N ASP A 3 -11.81 6.72 2.22
CA ASP A 3 -10.83 5.84 1.62
C ASP A 3 -11.16 5.68 0.13
N ALA A 4 -10.11 5.70 -0.68
CA ALA A 4 -10.17 5.53 -2.11
C ALA A 4 -9.15 4.47 -2.47
N THR A 5 -9.60 3.45 -3.19
CA THR A 5 -8.71 2.39 -3.68
C THR A 5 -8.84 2.31 -5.19
N LEU A 6 -7.71 2.31 -5.87
CA LEU A 6 -7.61 2.16 -7.31
C LEU A 6 -6.73 0.95 -7.61
N THR A 7 -7.30 -0.06 -8.22
CA THR A 7 -6.58 -1.26 -8.64
C THR A 7 -6.59 -1.35 -10.16
N TRP A 8 -5.40 -1.51 -10.74
CA TRP A 8 -5.20 -1.73 -12.15
C TRP A 8 -4.42 -3.02 -12.35
N ASN A 9 -5.04 -3.97 -13.06
CA ASN A 9 -4.38 -5.19 -13.51
C ASN A 9 -4.25 -5.21 -15.04
N ARG A 10 -3.05 -5.48 -15.56
CA ARG A 10 -2.81 -5.70 -17.00
C ARG A 10 -1.66 -6.69 -17.21
N ASN A 11 -1.89 -7.73 -18.03
CA ASN A 11 -0.88 -8.74 -18.39
C ASN A 11 -0.14 -9.35 -17.19
N GLY A 12 -0.83 -9.55 -16.06
CA GLY A 12 -0.25 -10.12 -14.84
C GLY A 12 0.50 -9.13 -13.95
N HIS A 13 0.68 -7.88 -14.41
CA HIS A 13 1.10 -6.76 -13.56
C HIS A 13 -0.12 -6.20 -12.86
N GLU A 14 -0.04 -6.05 -11.55
CA GLU A 14 -1.08 -5.48 -10.71
C GLU A 14 -0.53 -4.31 -9.94
N VAL A 15 -1.16 -3.15 -10.08
CA VAL A 15 -0.85 -1.95 -9.32
C VAL A 15 -2.09 -1.60 -8.52
N SER A 16 -1.95 -1.52 -7.21
CA SER A 16 -3.01 -1.04 -6.31
C SER A 16 -2.52 0.20 -5.59
N LEU A 17 -3.32 1.25 -5.62
CA LEU A 17 -3.10 2.48 -4.89
C LEU A 17 -4.27 2.67 -3.93
N MET A 18 -3.99 2.73 -2.64
CA MET A 18 -4.96 3.03 -1.61
C MET A 18 -4.61 4.35 -0.94
N ALA A 19 -5.55 5.28 -0.96
CA ALA A 19 -5.45 6.56 -0.29
C ALA A 19 -6.55 6.65 0.77
N ARG A 20 -6.16 6.94 2.01
CA ARG A 20 -7.08 7.17 3.12
C ARG A 20 -6.87 8.59 3.62
N HIS A 21 -7.95 9.31 3.85
CA HIS A 21 -7.89 10.67 4.37
C HIS A 21 -8.98 10.90 5.43
N SER A 22 -8.64 11.57 6.52
CA SER A 22 -9.58 11.82 7.60
C SER A 22 -10.73 12.76 7.19
N LEU A 23 -10.59 13.53 6.09
CA LEU A 23 -11.53 14.56 5.61
C LEU A 23 -11.88 15.60 6.70
N ARG A 24 -11.01 15.77 7.70
CA ARG A 24 -11.12 16.78 8.76
C ARG A 24 -10.13 17.91 8.46
N GLY A 25 -10.58 19.16 8.57
CA GLY A 25 -9.72 20.35 8.43
C GLY A 25 -8.99 20.71 9.74
N GLY A 26 -7.88 21.45 9.62
CA GLY A 26 -7.02 21.91 10.71
C GLY A 26 -5.83 20.98 11.00
N ASP A 27 -5.17 21.16 12.14
CA ASP A 27 -3.97 20.41 12.60
C ASP A 27 -4.19 18.90 12.85
N ARG A 28 -5.35 18.37 12.44
CA ARG A 28 -5.79 16.96 12.62
C ARG A 28 -6.08 16.27 11.28
N SER A 29 -5.68 16.84 10.15
CA SER A 29 -5.69 16.16 8.86
C SER A 29 -4.64 15.05 8.88
N HIS A 30 -5.10 13.80 8.97
CA HIS A 30 -4.24 12.62 8.94
C HIS A 30 -4.61 11.84 7.68
N GLY A 31 -3.59 11.52 6.89
CA GLY A 31 -3.71 10.75 5.66
C GLY A 31 -2.81 9.52 5.68
N ALA A 32 -3.15 8.53 4.88
CA ALA A 32 -2.27 7.41 4.59
C ALA A 32 -2.37 7.11 3.10
N LEU A 33 -1.23 6.81 2.50
CA LEU A 33 -1.10 6.35 1.13
C LEU A 33 -0.41 5.00 1.16
N GLN A 34 -0.90 4.08 0.35
CA GLN A 34 -0.30 2.77 0.17
C GLN A 34 -0.27 2.46 -1.32
N LEU A 35 0.88 2.05 -1.81
CA LEU A 35 1.10 1.62 -3.18
C LEU A 35 1.61 0.19 -3.13
N ASP A 36 0.89 -0.70 -3.80
CA ASP A 36 1.24 -2.09 -3.97
C ASP A 36 1.46 -2.35 -5.46
N TYR A 37 2.58 -2.95 -5.81
CA TYR A 37 2.92 -3.34 -7.18
C TYR A 37 3.34 -4.80 -7.23
N GLY A 38 2.47 -5.63 -7.80
CA GLY A 38 2.72 -7.02 -8.13
C GLY A 38 3.16 -7.15 -9.59
N PHE A 39 4.23 -7.91 -9.85
CA PHE A 39 4.67 -8.23 -11.20
C PHE A 39 4.99 -9.72 -11.35
N PRO A 40 4.71 -10.32 -12.52
CA PRO A 40 5.07 -11.69 -12.79
C PRO A 40 6.57 -11.77 -13.06
N ILE A 41 7.29 -12.59 -12.28
CA ILE A 41 8.71 -12.89 -12.52
C ILE A 41 8.84 -14.15 -13.38
N SER A 42 8.01 -15.16 -13.12
CA SER A 42 7.88 -16.36 -13.94
C SER A 42 6.45 -16.91 -13.87
N ASN A 43 6.15 -17.99 -14.59
CA ASN A 43 4.85 -18.67 -14.52
C ASN A 43 4.44 -19.07 -13.09
N LEU A 44 5.42 -19.26 -12.20
CA LEU A 44 5.22 -19.73 -10.83
C LEU A 44 5.70 -18.73 -9.77
N LEU A 45 6.28 -17.59 -10.17
CA LEU A 45 6.87 -16.64 -9.24
C LEU A 45 6.33 -15.24 -9.50
N ARG A 46 5.81 -14.61 -8.45
CA ARG A 46 5.34 -13.22 -8.48
C ARG A 46 6.13 -12.41 -7.47
N GLY A 47 6.63 -11.27 -7.92
CA GLY A 47 7.24 -10.26 -7.06
C GLY A 47 6.19 -9.25 -6.62
N HIS A 48 6.30 -8.76 -5.39
CA HIS A 48 5.42 -7.74 -4.84
C HIS A 48 6.26 -6.67 -4.15
N VAL A 49 5.92 -5.42 -4.42
CA VAL A 49 6.51 -4.24 -3.80
C VAL A 49 5.39 -3.50 -3.10
N GLN A 50 5.54 -3.22 -1.82
CA GLN A 50 4.59 -2.46 -1.04
C GLN A 50 5.27 -1.24 -0.47
N VAL A 51 4.68 -0.07 -0.68
CA VAL A 51 5.15 1.20 -0.11
C VAL A 51 3.98 1.81 0.62
N PHE A 52 4.11 1.99 1.92
CA PHE A 52 3.15 2.67 2.76
C PHE A 52 3.77 3.98 3.24
N ASP A 53 3.01 5.06 3.14
CA ASP A 53 3.39 6.38 3.63
C ASP A 53 2.18 6.97 4.34
N GLY A 54 2.22 7.07 5.67
CA GLY A 54 1.05 7.52 6.38
C GLY A 54 1.30 7.94 7.81
N TYR A 55 0.30 8.63 8.34
CA TYR A 55 0.22 8.93 9.75
C TYR A 55 -0.28 7.69 10.48
N GLY A 56 0.66 6.97 11.10
CA GLY A 56 0.43 5.72 11.79
C GLY A 56 -0.36 5.90 13.08
N GLU A 57 -1.37 5.07 13.23
CA GLU A 57 -2.18 4.82 14.42
C GLU A 57 -1.31 4.19 15.54
N SER A 58 -0.43 4.94 16.19
CA SER A 58 0.33 4.49 17.37
C SER A 58 0.25 5.49 18.53
N MET A 59 -0.34 5.06 19.65
CA MET A 59 -0.53 5.84 20.88
C MET A 59 0.78 6.23 21.62
N ILE A 60 1.96 5.85 21.11
CA ILE A 60 3.24 6.11 21.78
C ILE A 60 4.07 7.24 21.17
N ASP A 61 3.78 7.68 19.94
CA ASP A 61 4.34 8.96 19.47
C ASP A 61 3.50 9.55 18.32
N TYR A 62 2.69 10.54 18.67
CA TYR A 62 1.60 11.07 17.84
C TYR A 62 2.06 11.94 16.64
N ASN A 63 3.37 12.05 16.38
CA ASN A 63 3.91 13.07 15.45
C ASN A 63 4.91 12.56 14.41
N HIS A 64 5.04 11.24 14.21
CA HIS A 64 6.01 10.71 13.25
C HIS A 64 5.31 10.07 12.05
N LYS A 65 5.44 10.74 10.91
CA LYS A 65 5.17 10.19 9.58
C LYS A 65 6.10 9.00 9.38
N ALA A 66 5.53 7.80 9.20
CA ALA A 66 6.30 6.59 8.95
C ALA A 66 6.10 6.15 7.50
N THR A 67 7.22 5.96 6.81
CA THR A 67 7.25 5.38 5.46
C THR A 67 7.79 3.96 5.58
N TYR A 68 6.97 2.96 5.26
CA TYR A 68 7.37 1.56 5.21
C TYR A 68 7.52 1.12 3.77
N ILE A 69 8.60 0.42 3.47
CA ILE A 69 8.84 -0.19 2.16
C ILE A 69 9.04 -1.68 2.39
N GLY A 70 8.14 -2.48 1.85
CA GLY A 70 8.17 -3.94 1.87
C GLY A 70 8.46 -4.49 0.48
N LEU A 71 9.27 -5.53 0.42
CA LEU A 71 9.54 -6.29 -0.79
C LEU A 71 9.27 -7.76 -0.47
N GLY A 72 8.53 -8.44 -1.33
CA GLY A 72 8.14 -9.83 -1.15
C GLY A 72 8.11 -10.58 -2.46
N VAL A 73 8.19 -11.90 -2.37
CA VAL A 73 7.95 -12.80 -3.49
C VAL A 73 6.99 -13.89 -3.05
N SER A 74 6.09 -14.29 -3.93
CA SER A 74 5.16 -15.39 -3.71
C SER A 74 5.35 -16.44 -4.80
N LEU A 75 5.53 -17.70 -4.42
CA LEU A 75 5.37 -18.81 -5.35
C LEU A 75 3.88 -19.08 -5.54
N LEU A 76 3.45 -19.15 -6.79
CA LEU A 76 2.15 -19.72 -7.13
C LEU A 76 2.31 -21.25 -7.05
N GLU A 77 1.62 -21.86 -6.09
CA GLU A 77 1.55 -23.31 -6.01
C GLU A 77 0.66 -23.83 -7.14
N TRP A 78 1.19 -24.80 -7.89
CA TRP A 78 0.55 -25.42 -9.04
C TRP A 78 -0.25 -26.62 -8.54
N TYR A 79 -1.55 -26.65 -8.82
CA TYR A 79 -2.36 -27.87 -8.83
C TYR A 79 -2.38 -28.44 -10.25
#